data_AF-A0A6L7VRM8-F1
#
_entry.id   AF-A0A6L7VRM8-F1
#
_cell.length_a   1.000
_cell.length_b   1.000
_cell.length_c   1.000
_cell.angle_alpha   90.00
_cell.angle_beta   90.00
_cell.angle_gamma   90.00
#
_symmetry.space_group_name_H-M   'P 1'
#
loop_
_entity.id
_entity.type
_entity.pdbx_description
1 polymer ?
#
loop_
_entity_poly.entity_id
_entity_poly.type
_entity_poly.pdbx_seq_one_letter_code
_entity_poly.pdbx_strand_id
1 'polypeptide(L)'
;MKRLLKTLPTIVTTVAVVLIACAVWAQQAEDTAAIKTDVMFEVMGNQMVSAVCDAPEFKACFDVPFDECSESLRSMLGACRAAMADQLPTLIRAEHADPIIESVYACVIPKWDALITDRRTETAACEELEAKLSKNET
;
A
#
# COMPACT_ATOMS: atom_id res chain seq x y z
N MET A 1 19.36 -4.22 11.72
CA MET A 1 18.29 -3.24 12.07
C MET A 1 18.16 -2.03 11.11
N LYS A 2 19.23 -1.38 10.63
CA LYS A 2 19.12 -0.15 9.79
C LYS A 2 18.61 -0.34 8.35
N ARG A 3 18.62 -1.55 7.77
CA ARG A 3 18.18 -1.81 6.38
C ARG A 3 16.77 -2.37 6.27
N LEU A 4 16.31 -3.18 7.22
CA LEU A 4 14.87 -3.52 7.35
C LEU A 4 14.00 -2.28 7.61
N LEU A 5 14.54 -1.32 8.36
CA LEU A 5 13.99 0.02 8.49
C LEU A 5 14.01 0.83 7.18
N LYS A 6 14.64 0.36 6.09
CA LYS A 6 14.56 0.98 4.76
C LYS A 6 13.56 0.30 3.84
N THR A 7 13.33 -1.01 3.99
CA THR A 7 12.33 -1.75 3.19
C THR A 7 10.89 -1.35 3.54
N LEU A 8 10.61 -1.08 4.82
CA LEU A 8 9.31 -0.55 5.25
C LEU A 8 9.01 0.81 4.61
N PRO A 9 9.93 1.81 4.67
CA PRO A 9 9.82 3.02 3.87
C PRO A 9 9.66 2.74 2.39
N THR A 10 10.37 1.78 1.79
CA THR A 10 10.19 1.46 0.37
C THR A 10 8.76 1.02 0.07
N ILE A 11 8.17 0.11 0.85
CA ILE A 11 6.78 -0.33 0.66
C ILE A 11 5.79 0.80 0.92
N VAL A 12 6.00 1.58 1.99
CA VAL A 12 5.20 2.77 2.34
C VAL A 12 5.29 3.82 1.22
N THR A 13 6.48 4.02 0.64
CA THR A 13 6.73 4.94 -0.47
C THR A 13 6.08 4.40 -1.75
N THR A 14 6.14 3.10 -2.00
CA THR A 14 5.45 2.44 -3.13
C THR A 14 3.94 2.63 -3.02
N VAL A 15 3.37 2.46 -1.83
CA VAL A 15 1.95 2.77 -1.57
C VAL A 15 1.66 4.24 -1.83
N ALA A 16 2.48 5.16 -1.30
CA ALA A 16 2.31 6.60 -1.55
C ALA A 16 2.43 6.98 -3.04
N VAL A 17 3.37 6.38 -3.77
CA VAL A 17 3.56 6.60 -5.22
C VAL A 17 2.36 6.08 -6.00
N VAL A 18 1.82 4.92 -5.65
CA VAL A 18 0.59 4.37 -6.25
C VAL A 18 -0.60 5.29 -5.99
N LEU A 19 -0.74 5.80 -4.76
CA LEU A 19 -1.78 6.75 -4.39
C LEU A 19 -1.70 8.03 -5.24
N ILE A 20 -0.50 8.61 -5.34
CA ILE A 20 -0.23 9.80 -6.15
C ILE A 20 -0.47 9.51 -7.64
N ALA A 21 0.00 8.38 -8.16
CA ALA A 21 -0.22 8.00 -9.56
C ALA A 21 -1.71 7.83 -9.88
N CYS A 22 -2.49 7.26 -8.95
CA CYS A 22 -3.94 7.15 -9.10
C CYS A 22 -4.63 8.52 -9.08
N ALA A 23 -4.20 9.45 -8.23
CA ALA A 23 -4.72 10.82 -8.23
C ALA A 23 -4.31 11.60 -9.48
N VAL A 24 -3.08 11.47 -9.94
CA VAL A 24 -2.59 12.10 -11.17
C VAL A 24 -3.33 11.55 -12.39
N TRP A 25 -3.66 10.25 -12.38
CA TRP A 25 -4.50 9.66 -13.42
C TRP A 25 -5.95 10.18 -13.34
N ALA A 26 -6.50 10.32 -12.12
CA ALA A 26 -7.79 10.97 -11.90
C ALA A 26 -7.81 12.44 -12.33
N GLN A 27 -6.68 13.14 -12.26
CA GLN A 27 -6.50 14.53 -12.70
C GLN A 27 -6.37 14.65 -14.23
N GLN A 28 -5.90 13.61 -14.94
CA GLN A 28 -5.70 13.64 -16.40
C GLN A 28 -6.91 13.15 -17.22
N ALA A 29 -7.97 12.65 -16.57
CA ALA A 29 -9.26 12.44 -17.22
C ALA A 29 -9.97 13.80 -17.40
N GLU A 30 -9.78 14.43 -18.58
CA GLU A 30 -10.26 15.77 -18.99
C GLU A 30 -11.49 16.34 -18.23
N ASP A 31 -11.27 17.50 -17.58
CA ASP A 31 -12.17 18.59 -17.13
C ASP A 31 -13.59 18.35 -16.57
N THR A 32 -14.16 17.13 -16.53
CA THR A 32 -15.54 16.92 -16.01
C THR A 32 -15.83 15.54 -15.41
N ALA A 33 -14.95 14.55 -15.53
CA ALA A 33 -15.27 13.19 -15.08
C ALA A 33 -14.90 12.98 -13.60
N ALA A 34 -15.80 13.39 -12.70
CA ALA A 34 -15.69 12.96 -11.31
C ALA A 34 -15.73 11.42 -11.24
N ILE A 35 -14.74 10.82 -10.58
CA ILE A 35 -14.60 9.36 -10.49
C ILE A 35 -15.41 8.89 -9.28
N LYS A 36 -16.19 7.82 -9.43
CA LYS A 36 -16.86 7.22 -8.27
C LYS A 36 -15.81 6.75 -7.27
N THR A 37 -16.01 7.07 -6.00
CA THR A 37 -15.09 6.66 -4.92
C THR A 37 -14.78 5.18 -4.94
N ASP A 38 -15.79 4.36 -5.19
CA ASP A 38 -15.66 2.91 -5.30
C ASP A 38 -14.66 2.49 -6.39
N VAL A 39 -14.68 3.17 -7.53
CA VAL A 39 -13.76 2.92 -8.66
C VAL A 39 -12.34 3.37 -8.30
N MET A 40 -12.18 4.52 -7.64
CA MET A 40 -10.86 4.95 -7.17
C MET A 40 -10.25 3.95 -6.20
N PHE A 41 -11.04 3.48 -5.21
CA PHE A 41 -10.57 2.48 -4.24
C PHE A 41 -10.27 1.13 -4.87
N GLU A 42 -11.03 0.71 -5.88
CA GLU A 42 -10.76 -0.52 -6.65
C GLU A 42 -9.43 -0.43 -7.41
N VAL A 43 -9.22 0.66 -8.16
CA VAL A 43 -7.97 0.89 -8.93
C VAL A 43 -6.77 0.99 -7.99
N MET A 44 -6.90 1.79 -6.95
CA MET A 44 -5.89 1.97 -5.91
C MET A 44 -5.54 0.63 -5.24
N GLY A 45 -6.54 -0.18 -4.91
CA GLY A 45 -6.31 -1.48 -4.32
C GLY A 45 -5.61 -2.46 -5.26
N ASN A 46 -5.96 -2.48 -6.54
CA ASN A 46 -5.29 -3.33 -7.53
C ASN A 46 -3.82 -2.91 -7.72
N GLN A 47 -3.54 -1.61 -7.80
CA GLN A 47 -2.16 -1.13 -7.93
C GLN A 47 -1.34 -1.38 -6.67
N MET A 48 -1.91 -1.17 -5.47
CA MET A 48 -1.24 -1.46 -4.21
C MET A 48 -0.93 -2.95 -4.06
N VAL A 49 -1.89 -3.82 -4.39
CA VAL A 49 -1.68 -5.28 -4.38
C VAL A 49 -0.54 -5.66 -5.29
N SER A 50 -0.53 -5.20 -6.55
CA SER A 50 0.57 -5.52 -7.47
C SER A 50 1.90 -5.01 -6.94
N ALA A 51 1.96 -3.74 -6.52
CA ALA A 51 3.22 -3.13 -6.13
C ALA A 51 3.82 -3.68 -4.83
N VAL A 52 2.97 -4.17 -3.91
CA VAL A 52 3.40 -4.73 -2.62
C VAL A 52 3.56 -6.25 -2.69
N CYS A 53 2.57 -6.97 -3.20
CA CYS A 53 2.61 -8.43 -3.24
C CYS A 53 3.57 -8.97 -4.30
N ASP A 54 3.87 -8.21 -5.37
CA ASP A 54 4.92 -8.58 -6.32
C ASP A 54 6.30 -8.06 -5.97
N ALA A 55 6.44 -7.23 -4.92
CA ALA A 55 7.74 -6.75 -4.48
C ALA A 55 8.64 -7.94 -4.11
N PRO A 56 9.79 -8.12 -4.78
CA PRO A 56 10.70 -9.23 -4.52
C PRO A 56 11.11 -9.31 -3.05
N GLU A 57 11.26 -8.17 -2.39
CA GLU A 57 11.62 -8.05 -0.98
C GLU A 57 10.50 -8.55 -0.06
N PHE A 58 9.23 -8.31 -0.41
CA PHE A 58 8.10 -8.80 0.36
C PHE A 58 8.00 -10.33 0.24
N LYS A 59 8.08 -10.86 -0.99
CA LYS A 59 8.11 -12.32 -1.24
C LYS A 59 9.26 -12.98 -0.50
N ALA A 60 10.45 -12.39 -0.52
CA ALA A 60 11.63 -12.96 0.11
C ALA A 60 11.60 -12.92 1.65
N CYS A 61 10.90 -11.96 2.26
CA CYS A 61 10.85 -11.82 3.72
C CYS A 61 9.73 -12.65 4.34
N PHE A 62 8.55 -12.67 3.71
CA PHE A 62 7.35 -13.23 4.33
C PHE A 62 6.95 -14.59 3.74
N ASP A 63 7.47 -14.98 2.58
CA ASP A 63 7.11 -16.23 1.86
C ASP A 63 5.58 -16.43 1.75
N VAL A 64 4.86 -15.32 1.61
CA VAL A 64 3.40 -15.32 1.55
C VAL A 64 2.96 -15.52 0.09
N PRO A 65 2.07 -16.49 -0.20
CA PRO A 65 1.47 -16.63 -1.51
C PRO A 65 0.82 -15.31 -1.96
N PHE A 66 0.93 -15.00 -3.25
CA PHE A 66 0.36 -13.75 -3.79
C PHE A 66 -1.12 -13.59 -3.43
N ASP A 67 -1.90 -14.67 -3.49
CA ASP A 67 -3.33 -14.66 -3.17
C ASP A 67 -3.59 -14.24 -1.72
N GLU A 68 -2.85 -14.79 -0.74
CA GLU A 68 -2.99 -14.44 0.68
C GLU A 68 -2.55 -12.98 0.95
N CYS A 69 -1.48 -12.53 0.30
CA CYS A 69 -1.06 -11.13 0.36
C CYS A 69 -2.12 -10.20 -0.22
N SER A 70 -2.69 -10.57 -1.38
CA SER A 70 -3.70 -9.78 -2.08
C SER A 70 -4.99 -9.67 -1.27
N GLU A 71 -5.42 -10.76 -0.63
CA GLU A 71 -6.61 -10.80 0.21
C GLU A 71 -6.41 -9.95 1.47
N SER A 72 -5.24 -10.05 2.11
CA SER A 72 -4.89 -9.25 3.29
C SER A 72 -4.89 -7.75 2.99
N LEU A 73 -4.30 -7.34 1.86
CA LEU A 73 -4.28 -5.94 1.43
C LEU A 73 -5.66 -5.43 1.05
N ARG A 74 -6.45 -6.22 0.29
CA ARG A 74 -7.82 -5.83 -0.10
C ARG A 74 -8.73 -5.70 1.11
N SER A 75 -8.62 -6.62 2.07
CA SER A 75 -9.34 -6.56 3.34
C SER A 75 -8.99 -5.30 4.13
N MET A 76 -7.69 -4.98 4.24
CA MET A 76 -7.21 -3.77 4.91
C MET A 76 -7.71 -2.49 4.24
N LEU A 77 -7.66 -2.41 2.92
CA LEU A 77 -8.19 -1.28 2.15
C LEU A 77 -9.70 -1.16 2.26
N GLY A 78 -10.42 -2.29 2.28
CA GLY A 78 -11.85 -2.33 2.55
C GLY A 78 -12.21 -1.77 3.93
N ALA A 79 -11.46 -2.16 4.96
CA ALA A 79 -11.62 -1.61 6.31
C ALA A 79 -11.33 -0.11 6.36
N CYS A 80 -10.31 0.35 5.63
CA CYS A 80 -10.00 1.77 5.53
C CYS A 80 -11.07 2.56 4.80
N ARG A 81 -11.56 2.05 3.67
CA ARG A 81 -12.70 2.65 2.96
C ARG A 81 -13.92 2.76 3.85
N ALA A 82 -14.25 1.71 4.60
CA ALA A 82 -15.38 1.70 5.53
C ALA A 82 -15.22 2.75 6.64
N ALA A 83 -14.02 2.88 7.22
CA ALA A 83 -13.74 3.88 8.24
C ALA A 83 -13.82 5.33 7.73
N MET A 84 -13.60 5.54 6.44
CA MET A 84 -13.65 6.85 5.80
C MET A 84 -14.97 7.12 5.07
N ALA A 85 -15.92 6.18 5.05
CA ALA A 85 -17.12 6.26 4.21
C ALA A 85 -17.92 7.56 4.41
N ASP A 86 -17.97 8.06 5.64
CA ASP A 86 -18.68 9.30 6.00
C ASP A 86 -17.94 10.59 5.58
N GLN A 87 -16.65 10.48 5.25
CA GLN A 87 -15.78 11.61 4.88
C GLN A 87 -15.53 11.69 3.37
N LEU A 88 -15.75 10.59 2.65
CA LEU A 88 -15.49 10.50 1.23
C LEU A 88 -16.69 11.01 0.43
N PRO A 89 -16.51 11.95 -0.51
CA PRO A 89 -17.57 12.29 -1.44
C PRO A 89 -17.94 11.06 -2.26
N THR A 90 -19.16 10.96 -2.81
CA THR A 90 -19.51 9.86 -3.73
C THR A 90 -18.74 9.95 -5.05
N LEU A 91 -18.38 11.18 -5.42
CA LEU A 91 -17.67 11.53 -6.65
C LEU A 91 -16.41 12.31 -6.29
N ILE A 92 -15.26 11.74 -6.64
CA ILE A 92 -13.93 12.30 -6.42
C ILE A 92 -13.57 13.13 -7.65
N ARG A 93 -13.33 14.41 -7.40
CA ARG A 93 -12.75 15.33 -8.37
C ARG A 93 -11.30 15.60 -7.99
N ALA A 94 -10.56 16.24 -8.88
CA ALA A 94 -9.15 16.59 -8.66
C ALA A 94 -8.91 17.27 -7.30
N GLU A 95 -9.78 18.19 -6.88
CA GLU A 95 -9.67 18.92 -5.62
C GLU A 95 -9.86 18.04 -4.37
N HIS A 96 -10.45 16.85 -4.51
CA HIS A 96 -10.64 15.90 -3.41
C HIS A 96 -9.50 14.87 -3.33
N ALA A 97 -8.63 14.80 -4.35
CA ALA A 97 -7.65 13.72 -4.45
C ALA A 97 -6.64 13.75 -3.30
N ASP A 98 -6.05 14.90 -2.99
CA ASP A 98 -5.02 15.01 -1.95
C ASP A 98 -5.55 14.66 -0.55
N PRO A 99 -6.68 15.23 -0.06
CA PRO A 99 -7.22 14.88 1.26
C PRO A 99 -7.61 13.39 1.38
N ILE A 100 -8.08 12.79 0.28
CA ILE A 100 -8.44 11.37 0.24
C ILE A 100 -7.18 10.52 0.31
N ILE A 101 -6.12 10.87 -0.43
CA ILE A 101 -4.83 10.18 -0.34
C ILE A 101 -4.28 10.26 1.08
N GLU A 102 -4.28 11.44 1.70
CA GLU A 102 -3.79 11.62 3.07
C GLU A 102 -4.59 10.76 4.06
N SER A 103 -5.92 10.71 3.91
CA SER A 103 -6.80 9.91 4.78
C SER A 103 -6.58 8.41 4.58
N VAL A 104 -6.47 7.96 3.32
CA VAL A 104 -6.14 6.57 2.99
C VAL A 104 -4.78 6.19 3.55
N TYR A 105 -3.77 7.04 3.36
CA TYR A 105 -2.43 6.83 3.87
C TYR A 105 -2.42 6.73 5.40
N ALA A 106 -3.09 7.65 6.09
CA ALA A 106 -3.22 7.64 7.54
C ALA A 106 -3.91 6.37 8.06
N CYS A 107 -4.82 5.77 7.29
CA CYS A 107 -5.47 4.53 7.68
C CYS A 107 -4.65 3.26 7.36
N VAL A 108 -4.06 3.20 6.17
CA VAL A 108 -3.37 1.99 5.66
C VAL A 108 -2.05 1.77 6.38
N ILE A 109 -1.21 2.82 6.51
CA ILE A 109 0.15 2.65 7.00
C ILE A 109 0.21 2.04 8.41
N PRO A 110 -0.58 2.49 9.41
CA PRO A 110 -0.56 1.88 10.74
C PRO A 110 -1.02 0.41 10.74
N LYS A 111 -2.02 0.05 9.93
CA LYS A 111 -2.51 -1.33 9.84
C LYS A 111 -1.49 -2.25 9.17
N TRP A 112 -0.80 -1.73 8.17
CA TRP A 112 0.26 -2.43 7.47
C TRP A 112 1.50 -2.63 8.35
N ASP A 113 1.90 -1.60 9.10
CA ASP A 113 3.01 -1.68 10.05
C ASP A 113 2.75 -2.74 11.14
N ALA A 114 1.52 -2.81 11.65
CA ALA A 114 1.10 -3.85 12.58
C ALA A 114 1.18 -5.26 11.95
N LEU A 115 0.61 -5.44 10.75
CA LEU A 115 0.64 -6.72 10.02
C LEU A 115 2.08 -7.20 9.75
N ILE A 116 2.96 -6.30 9.33
CA ILE A 116 4.37 -6.63 9.10
C ILE A 116 5.07 -6.95 10.43
N THR A 117 4.83 -6.16 11.48
CA THR A 117 5.48 -6.35 12.78
C THR A 117 5.16 -7.72 13.36
N ASP A 118 3.88 -8.13 13.31
CA ASP A 118 3.43 -9.44 13.78
C ASP A 118 4.09 -10.57 12.97
N ARG A 119 4.13 -10.45 11.64
CA ARG A 119 4.80 -11.46 10.79
C ARG A 119 6.33 -11.49 10.98
N ARG A 120 6.98 -10.37 11.28
CA ARG A 120 8.43 -10.31 11.54
C ARG A 120 8.84 -11.02 12.81
N THR A 121 7.98 -11.03 13.83
CA THR A 121 8.25 -11.81 15.05
C THR A 121 8.17 -13.32 14.80
N GLU A 122 7.58 -13.74 13.69
CA GLU A 122 7.34 -15.14 13.36
C GLU A 122 8.38 -15.71 12.37
N THR A 123 9.05 -14.88 11.56
CA THR A 123 9.95 -15.37 10.50
C THR A 123 11.44 -15.04 10.72
N ALA A 124 12.21 -16.06 11.12
CA ALA A 124 13.68 -16.05 11.08
C ALA A 124 14.26 -15.80 9.67
N ALA A 125 13.46 -16.03 8.62
CA ALA A 125 13.80 -15.78 7.22
C ALA A 125 14.09 -14.29 6.92
N CYS A 126 13.41 -13.35 7.58
CA CYS A 126 13.66 -11.93 7.41
C CYS A 126 15.04 -11.51 7.96
N GLU A 127 15.51 -12.16 9.03
CA GLU A 127 16.85 -11.90 9.61
C GLU A 127 17.97 -12.50 8.73
N GLU A 128 17.75 -13.67 8.13
CA GLU A 128 18.71 -14.29 7.21
C GLU A 128 18.83 -13.54 5.87
N LEU A 129 17.71 -13.04 5.33
CA LEU A 129 17.73 -12.19 4.14
C LEU A 129 18.48 -10.88 4.41
N GLU A 130 18.32 -10.29 5.61
CA GLU A 130 19.10 -9.12 6.04
C GLU A 130 20.61 -9.42 6.07
N ALA A 131 21.00 -10.59 6.57
CA ALA A 131 22.39 -11.01 6.61
C ALA A 131 22.98 -11.24 5.20
N LYS A 132 22.19 -11.73 4.24
CA LYS A 132 22.60 -11.92 2.84
C LYS A 132 22.71 -10.59 2.09
N LEU A 133 21.72 -9.70 2.21
CA LEU A 133 21.71 -8.39 1.54
C LEU A 133 22.78 -7.44 2.10
N SER A 134 23.13 -7.58 3.39
CA SER A 134 24.22 -6.79 4.01
C SER A 134 25.61 -7.17 3.50
N LYS A 135 25.79 -8.37 2.93
CA LYS A 135 27.07 -8.86 2.39
C LYS A 135 27.27 -8.59 0.90
N ASN A 136 26.19 -8.32 0.16
CA ASN A 136 26.23 -8.05 -1.28
C ASN A 136 26.35 -6.55 -1.64
N GLU A 137 26.43 -5.64 -0.66
CA GLU A 137 26.71 -4.20 -0.86
C GLU A 137 28.18 -3.87 -0.49
N THR A 138 29.13 -4.63 -1.04
CA THR A 138 30.55 -4.23 -1.11
C THR A 138 30.97 -4.11 -2.56
#